data_AF-A0A7S4JCX9-F1
#
_entry.id   AF-A0A7S4JCX9-F1
#
_cell.length_a   1.000
_cell.length_b   1.000
_cell.length_c   1.000
_cell.angle_alpha   90.00
_cell.angle_beta   90.00
_cell.angle_gamma   90.00
#
_symmetry.space_group_name_H-M   'P 1'
#
loop_
_entity.id
_entity.type
_entity.pdbx_description
1 polymer ?
#
loop_
_entity_poly.entity_id
_entity_poly.type
_entity_poly.pdbx_seq_one_letter_code
_entity_poly.pdbx_strand_id
1 'polypeptide(L)'
;GSRTRRRRDRPMSLSTLLLCSATSAIHHGHVVDHAARTQPLILTALPSADADEALPSTFDWRTVDGKNFVTADVNQHIPIYCGSCWIHGTLAALNDRIKIARNAAFPDVMLSRQAAMNCVPLLSAPDMPPPGCNGGDPWSIHHYMSKHPLPDESCQPYEAKNGMCNAEGQCRNCFHPMMVADPTTPKVEYSSPGCWAVPFVGYKVSEYGGVAGEESMQREILSRGPIVCSVAADATFLLDYEKHLVDGVYVDETYLPAGGGPSGHDKSEIDHDVEITGWGVSESGLPYWTIRNSWGTYWGERGWFKLLRGSNHLFIEEDCQWAVPDTSALEENIQARAVGDYVTGMQVKPTDESAADLLRRRAAAARAARASVATPAPKEPLLAARVPAAAAAASTSSRTAGIFTYVVGLTLVTAAAAAFGAEWARRRQRGEEEAGKEGSGGDAVLESVAPYTRA
;
A
#
# COMPACT_ATOMS: atom_id res chain seq x y z
N GLY A 1 -67.85 20.91 45.00
CA GLY A 1 -67.09 21.13 43.75
C GLY A 1 -65.95 22.10 44.00
N SER A 2 -64.74 21.68 43.61
CA SER A 2 -63.52 22.46 43.30
C SER A 2 -63.12 23.67 44.17
N ARG A 3 -62.07 23.48 45.00
CA ARG A 3 -61.17 24.55 45.45
C ARG A 3 -60.07 24.79 44.40
N THR A 4 -60.02 26.01 43.89
CA THR A 4 -59.01 26.56 42.99
C THR A 4 -57.71 26.85 43.76
N ARG A 5 -56.57 26.37 43.25
CA ARG A 5 -55.23 26.72 43.76
C ARG A 5 -54.40 27.23 42.58
N ARG A 6 -54.10 28.54 42.59
CA ARG A 6 -53.15 29.19 41.67
C ARG A 6 -51.77 28.55 41.87
N ARG A 7 -51.14 28.06 40.80
CA ARG A 7 -49.70 27.76 40.75
C ARG A 7 -49.03 28.76 39.80
N ARG A 8 -47.96 29.36 40.31
CA ARG A 8 -47.07 30.30 39.64
C ARG A 8 -46.31 29.58 38.52
N ASP A 9 -46.16 30.30 37.42
CA ASP A 9 -45.25 29.98 36.31
C ASP A 9 -43.80 29.88 36.80
N ARG A 10 -43.11 28.83 36.34
CA ARG A 10 -41.65 28.76 36.24
C ARG A 10 -41.33 28.33 34.81
N PRO A 11 -40.40 28.99 34.10
CA PRO A 11 -40.02 28.58 32.76
C PRO A 11 -39.29 27.23 32.84
N MET A 12 -39.76 26.26 32.06
CA MET A 12 -39.07 24.98 31.87
C MET A 12 -37.80 25.21 31.07
N SER A 13 -36.67 24.77 31.65
CA SER A 13 -35.36 24.71 31.02
C SER A 13 -35.42 23.87 29.74
N LEU A 14 -34.94 24.46 28.65
CA LEU A 14 -34.70 23.82 27.36
C LEU A 14 -33.51 22.85 27.50
N SER A 15 -33.71 21.68 28.11
CA SER A 15 -32.59 20.75 28.36
C SER A 15 -32.94 19.27 28.23
N THR A 16 -34.03 18.94 27.52
CA THR A 16 -34.45 17.53 27.36
C THR A 16 -34.88 17.23 25.94
N LEU A 17 -33.99 17.44 24.97
CA LEU A 17 -34.10 16.86 23.63
C LEU A 17 -32.69 16.77 23.01
N LEU A 18 -32.36 15.57 22.53
CA LEU A 18 -31.12 15.13 21.88
C LEU A 18 -29.90 14.88 22.79
N LEU A 19 -29.97 13.80 23.59
CA LEU A 19 -28.85 12.85 23.59
C LEU A 19 -29.19 11.73 22.60
N CYS A 20 -28.99 12.01 21.31
CA CYS A 20 -28.60 10.92 20.41
C CYS A 20 -27.14 10.65 20.73
N SER A 21 -26.88 9.49 21.30
CA SER A 21 -25.55 8.88 21.34
C SER A 21 -25.04 8.77 19.91
N ALA A 22 -24.36 9.80 19.43
CA ALA A 22 -23.49 9.70 18.27
C ALA A 22 -22.25 8.91 18.70
N THR A 23 -22.38 7.59 18.81
CA THR A 23 -21.26 6.73 18.43
C THR A 23 -21.02 7.06 16.97
N SER A 24 -20.13 8.00 16.71
CA SER A 24 -19.68 8.27 15.34
C SER A 24 -18.97 7.00 14.91
N ALA A 25 -19.65 6.16 14.13
CA ALA A 25 -18.99 5.07 13.45
C ALA A 25 -17.82 5.71 12.67
N ILE A 26 -16.59 5.29 12.98
CA ILE A 26 -15.41 5.72 12.24
C ILE A 26 -15.58 5.07 10.87
N HIS A 27 -15.97 5.84 9.86
CA HIS A 27 -16.15 5.35 8.50
C HIS A 27 -14.86 5.62 7.73
N HIS A 28 -14.10 4.57 7.40
CA HIS A 28 -12.72 4.69 6.89
C HIS A 28 -12.61 5.15 5.43
N GLY A 29 -13.74 5.21 4.72
CA GLY A 29 -13.86 5.83 3.40
C GLY A 29 -14.20 4.88 2.25
N HIS A 30 -14.57 3.63 2.51
CA HIS A 30 -15.18 2.80 1.47
C HIS A 30 -16.65 3.18 1.31
N VAL A 31 -17.11 3.31 0.06
CA VAL A 31 -18.52 3.47 -0.29
C VAL A 31 -18.85 2.51 -1.42
N VAL A 32 -19.70 1.51 -1.10
CA VAL A 32 -20.15 0.51 -2.05
C VAL A 32 -21.13 1.13 -3.06
N ASP A 33 -20.79 1.10 -4.35
CA ASP A 33 -21.69 1.54 -5.43
C ASP A 33 -21.96 0.42 -6.46
N HIS A 34 -22.25 -0.79 -5.96
CA HIS A 34 -22.44 -1.98 -6.81
C HIS A 34 -23.48 -1.78 -7.91
N ALA A 35 -24.57 -1.07 -7.63
CA ALA A 35 -25.64 -0.85 -8.60
C ALA A 35 -25.22 0.05 -9.77
N ALA A 36 -24.25 0.96 -9.56
CA ALA A 36 -23.75 1.83 -10.61
C ALA A 36 -22.45 1.32 -11.27
N ARG A 37 -21.86 0.23 -10.78
CA ARG A 37 -20.68 -0.36 -11.42
C ARG A 37 -20.99 -0.70 -12.88
N THR A 38 -20.22 -0.07 -13.76
CA THR A 38 -20.25 -0.37 -15.19
C THR A 38 -19.78 -1.80 -15.44
N GLN A 39 -20.10 -2.36 -16.61
CA GLN A 39 -19.56 -3.67 -17.00
C GLN A 39 -18.02 -3.64 -16.95
N PRO A 40 -17.39 -4.75 -16.51
CA PRO A 40 -15.94 -4.84 -16.48
C PRO A 40 -15.37 -4.73 -17.90
N LEU A 41 -14.16 -4.16 -18.02
CA LEU A 41 -13.43 -4.13 -19.28
C LEU A 41 -12.42 -5.28 -19.27
N ILE A 42 -12.81 -6.42 -19.84
CA ILE A 42 -12.00 -7.64 -19.89
C ILE A 42 -11.66 -7.91 -21.36
N LEU A 43 -10.38 -7.88 -21.69
CA LEU A 43 -9.83 -8.11 -23.03
C LEU A 43 -9.02 -9.41 -23.10
N THR A 44 -8.44 -9.84 -21.97
CA THR A 44 -7.66 -11.07 -21.84
C THR A 44 -8.39 -12.12 -21.00
N ALA A 45 -8.07 -13.39 -21.24
CA ALA A 45 -8.65 -14.49 -20.47
C ALA A 45 -8.30 -14.35 -18.98
N LEU A 46 -9.30 -14.51 -18.12
CA LEU A 46 -9.10 -14.48 -16.67
C LEU A 46 -8.32 -15.73 -16.20
N PRO A 47 -7.49 -15.61 -15.16
CA PRO A 47 -6.90 -16.77 -14.49
C PRO A 47 -8.01 -17.73 -14.05
N SER A 48 -8.01 -18.95 -14.60
CA SER A 48 -9.09 -19.92 -14.38
C SER A 48 -9.00 -20.57 -13.00
N ALA A 49 -10.06 -20.47 -12.20
CA ALA A 49 -10.24 -21.27 -10.98
C ALA A 49 -10.11 -22.78 -11.25
N ASP A 50 -10.48 -23.24 -12.44
CA ASP A 50 -10.42 -24.67 -12.81
C ASP A 50 -9.07 -25.09 -13.44
N ALA A 51 -8.00 -24.29 -13.35
CA ALA A 51 -6.73 -24.72 -13.92
C ALA A 51 -6.12 -25.86 -13.08
N ASP A 52 -5.70 -26.95 -13.73
CA ASP A 52 -5.10 -28.15 -13.12
C ASP A 52 -3.80 -27.87 -12.33
N GLU A 53 -3.25 -26.66 -12.43
CA GLU A 53 -2.05 -26.24 -11.72
C GLU A 53 -2.37 -25.94 -10.25
N ALA A 54 -1.70 -26.66 -9.36
CA ALA A 54 -1.84 -26.49 -7.91
C ALA A 54 -1.26 -25.13 -7.47
N LEU A 55 -2.03 -24.40 -6.67
CA LEU A 55 -1.57 -23.16 -6.04
C LEU A 55 -0.49 -23.45 -4.99
N PRO A 56 0.56 -22.62 -4.89
CA PRO A 56 1.54 -22.74 -3.81
C PRO A 56 0.86 -22.44 -2.46
N SER A 57 1.32 -23.12 -1.40
CA SER A 57 0.80 -22.90 -0.04
C SER A 57 1.13 -21.51 0.51
N THR A 58 2.16 -20.85 -0.02
CA THR A 58 2.58 -19.50 0.36
C THR A 58 3.10 -18.78 -0.87
N PHE A 59 2.75 -17.50 -0.99
CA PHE A 59 3.18 -16.63 -2.07
C PHE A 59 3.18 -15.17 -1.58
N ASP A 60 4.20 -14.40 -1.93
CA ASP A 60 4.33 -13.01 -1.50
C ASP A 60 5.15 -12.17 -2.49
N TRP A 61 4.48 -11.20 -3.15
CA TRP A 61 5.10 -10.27 -4.11
C TRP A 61 6.27 -9.45 -3.53
N ARG A 62 6.42 -9.39 -2.21
CA ARG A 62 7.56 -8.74 -1.54
C ARG A 62 8.88 -9.51 -1.70
N THR A 63 8.82 -10.80 -2.08
CA THR A 63 9.97 -11.72 -2.02
C THR A 63 10.17 -12.63 -3.23
N VAL A 64 9.43 -12.40 -4.33
CA VAL A 64 9.51 -13.23 -5.54
C VAL A 64 10.92 -13.17 -6.15
N ASP A 65 11.55 -14.33 -6.30
CA ASP A 65 12.91 -14.49 -6.84
C ASP A 65 13.97 -13.58 -6.18
N GLY A 66 13.81 -13.34 -4.87
CA GLY A 66 14.69 -12.46 -4.09
C GLY A 66 14.53 -10.97 -4.42
N LYS A 67 13.48 -10.59 -5.14
CA LYS A 67 13.13 -9.20 -5.46
C LYS A 67 11.86 -8.77 -4.74
N ASN A 68 11.79 -7.48 -4.46
CA ASN A 68 10.60 -6.84 -3.95
C ASN A 68 9.85 -6.13 -5.09
N PHE A 69 8.60 -6.55 -5.34
CA PHE A 69 7.72 -5.97 -6.37
C PHE A 69 6.66 -5.02 -5.82
N VAL A 70 6.66 -4.78 -4.52
CA VAL A 70 5.72 -3.85 -3.90
C VAL A 70 6.37 -2.48 -3.69
N THR A 71 5.57 -1.41 -3.78
CA THR A 71 6.01 -0.01 -3.66
C THR A 71 6.02 0.49 -2.21
N ALA A 72 6.16 1.80 -1.98
CA ALA A 72 6.28 2.35 -0.63
C ALA A 72 4.94 2.33 0.13
N ASP A 73 5.02 2.09 1.44
CA ASP A 73 3.88 2.21 2.35
C ASP A 73 3.49 3.68 2.55
N VAL A 74 2.20 3.93 2.79
CA VAL A 74 1.61 5.28 2.80
C VAL A 74 0.67 5.47 3.98
N ASN A 75 0.31 6.73 4.27
CA ASN A 75 -0.60 7.09 5.35
C ASN A 75 -1.66 8.10 4.89
N GLN A 76 -2.91 7.65 4.85
CA GLN A 76 -4.07 8.46 4.46
C GLN A 76 -4.54 9.42 5.57
N HIS A 77 -4.13 9.21 6.83
CA HIS A 77 -4.64 9.96 7.98
C HIS A 77 -3.86 11.25 8.28
N ILE A 78 -2.85 11.57 7.47
CA ILE A 78 -2.00 12.75 7.66
C ILE A 78 -1.92 13.59 6.37
N PRO A 79 -1.79 14.92 6.46
CA PRO A 79 -1.66 15.72 7.70
C PRO A 79 -2.96 15.89 8.51
N ILE A 80 -4.10 15.51 7.92
CA ILE A 80 -5.42 15.51 8.54
C ILE A 80 -6.15 14.22 8.19
N TYR A 81 -7.16 13.84 8.98
CA TYR A 81 -7.97 12.67 8.66
C TYR A 81 -8.64 12.81 7.30
N CYS A 82 -8.52 11.79 6.47
CA CYS A 82 -9.18 11.68 5.19
C CYS A 82 -9.54 10.22 4.90
N GLY A 83 -10.84 9.94 4.74
CA GLY A 83 -11.36 8.62 4.39
C GLY A 83 -11.10 8.30 2.92
N SER A 84 -9.85 7.96 2.60
CA SER A 84 -9.37 7.79 1.22
C SER A 84 -8.68 6.45 0.97
N CYS A 85 -9.06 5.43 1.75
CA CYS A 85 -8.58 4.06 1.59
C CYS A 85 -8.86 3.50 0.20
N TRP A 86 -10.05 3.78 -0.36
CA TRP A 86 -10.44 3.43 -1.72
C TRP A 86 -9.43 3.93 -2.77
N ILE A 87 -8.79 5.08 -2.54
CA ILE A 87 -7.69 5.60 -3.38
C ILE A 87 -6.39 4.88 -3.06
N HIS A 88 -6.03 4.77 -1.77
CA HIS A 88 -4.73 4.26 -1.37
C HIS A 88 -4.55 2.78 -1.71
N GLY A 89 -5.52 1.92 -1.39
CA GLY A 89 -5.48 0.49 -1.71
C GLY A 89 -5.45 0.25 -3.21
N THR A 90 -6.30 0.94 -3.97
CA THR A 90 -6.36 0.81 -5.43
C THR A 90 -5.07 1.25 -6.12
N LEU A 91 -4.55 2.43 -5.74
CA LEU A 91 -3.31 2.93 -6.35
C LEU A 91 -2.10 2.14 -5.89
N ALA A 92 -2.08 1.57 -4.69
CA ALA A 92 -1.01 0.65 -4.27
C ALA A 92 -0.97 -0.61 -5.17
N ALA A 93 -2.12 -1.26 -5.36
CA ALA A 93 -2.24 -2.41 -6.27
C ALA A 93 -1.78 -2.07 -7.71
N LEU A 94 -2.16 -0.90 -8.22
CA LEU A 94 -1.74 -0.44 -9.55
C LEU A 94 -0.25 -0.13 -9.64
N ASN A 95 0.32 0.56 -8.65
CA ASN A 95 1.75 0.87 -8.59
C ASN A 95 2.59 -0.43 -8.59
N ASP A 96 2.15 -1.41 -7.82
CA ASP A 96 2.81 -2.70 -7.69
C ASP A 96 2.71 -3.51 -8.99
N ARG A 97 1.53 -3.50 -9.63
CA ARG A 97 1.37 -4.08 -10.98
C ARG A 97 2.23 -3.40 -12.04
N ILE A 98 2.43 -2.07 -11.96
CA ILE A 98 3.37 -1.34 -12.83
C ILE A 98 4.81 -1.81 -12.56
N LYS A 99 5.18 -1.97 -11.28
CA LYS A 99 6.51 -2.44 -10.87
C LYS A 99 6.77 -3.89 -11.33
N ILE A 100 5.77 -4.77 -11.24
CA ILE A 100 5.80 -6.15 -11.77
C ILE A 100 6.00 -6.13 -13.29
N ALA A 101 5.19 -5.36 -14.03
CA ALA A 101 5.30 -5.25 -15.48
C ALA A 101 6.67 -4.72 -15.96
N ARG A 102 7.36 -3.98 -15.08
CA ARG A 102 8.70 -3.43 -15.32
C ARG A 102 9.83 -4.28 -14.71
N ASN A 103 9.52 -5.45 -14.18
CA ASN A 103 10.49 -6.36 -13.55
C ASN A 103 11.33 -5.67 -12.44
N ALA A 104 10.67 -4.87 -11.60
CA ALA A 104 11.29 -4.09 -10.52
C ALA A 104 12.39 -3.10 -11.00
N ALA A 105 12.31 -2.61 -12.24
CA ALA A 105 13.21 -1.58 -12.74
C ALA A 105 12.93 -0.21 -12.10
N PHE A 106 14.00 0.52 -11.74
CA PHE A 106 13.90 1.91 -11.26
C PHE A 106 13.38 2.85 -12.37
N PRO A 107 12.67 3.95 -12.04
CA PRO A 107 12.11 4.30 -10.72
C PRO A 107 10.84 3.51 -10.40
N ASP A 108 10.51 3.37 -9.12
CA ASP A 108 9.15 2.97 -8.74
C ASP A 108 8.19 4.10 -9.18
N VAL A 109 7.08 3.71 -9.82
CA VAL A 109 6.02 4.66 -10.21
C VAL A 109 5.03 4.73 -9.07
N MET A 110 4.81 5.93 -8.54
CA MET A 110 3.82 6.17 -7.51
C MET A 110 2.73 7.04 -8.10
N LEU A 111 1.54 6.50 -8.38
CA LEU A 111 0.43 7.30 -8.89
C LEU A 111 -0.04 8.34 -7.85
N SER A 112 -0.35 9.55 -8.32
CA SER A 112 -0.78 10.65 -7.46
C SER A 112 -2.15 10.38 -6.84
N ARG A 113 -2.13 10.19 -5.52
CA ARG A 113 -3.34 10.05 -4.71
C ARG A 113 -4.18 11.31 -4.71
N GLN A 114 -3.53 12.47 -4.69
CA GLN A 114 -4.24 13.75 -4.69
C GLN A 114 -4.88 14.05 -6.05
N ALA A 115 -4.25 13.69 -7.17
CA ALA A 115 -4.90 13.81 -8.48
C ALA A 115 -6.12 12.89 -8.59
N ALA A 116 -6.03 11.65 -8.09
CA ALA A 116 -7.18 10.75 -8.02
C ALA A 116 -8.31 11.33 -7.14
N MET A 117 -7.97 11.83 -5.95
CA MET A 117 -8.88 12.52 -5.02
C MET A 117 -9.61 13.68 -5.70
N ASN A 118 -8.87 14.48 -6.45
CA ASN A 118 -9.39 15.68 -7.07
C ASN A 118 -10.34 15.38 -8.23
N CYS A 119 -10.18 14.23 -8.90
CA CYS A 119 -10.73 14.02 -10.25
C CYS A 119 -11.58 12.77 -10.46
N VAL A 120 -11.49 11.74 -9.61
CA VAL A 120 -12.25 10.50 -9.81
C VAL A 120 -13.67 10.69 -9.27
N PRO A 121 -14.71 10.74 -10.12
CA PRO A 121 -16.08 10.88 -9.65
C PRO A 121 -16.63 9.55 -9.12
N LEU A 122 -17.71 9.63 -8.34
CA LEU A 122 -18.52 8.45 -8.05
C LEU A 122 -19.38 8.10 -9.28
N LEU A 123 -19.45 6.82 -9.67
CA LEU A 123 -20.16 6.43 -10.90
C LEU A 123 -21.68 6.66 -10.83
N SER A 124 -22.30 6.54 -9.66
CA SER A 124 -23.72 6.89 -9.45
C SER A 124 -24.01 8.40 -9.51
N ALA A 125 -22.99 9.25 -9.35
CA ALA A 125 -23.14 10.69 -9.29
C ALA A 125 -22.05 11.43 -10.09
N PRO A 126 -21.96 11.21 -11.42
CA PRO A 126 -20.87 11.73 -12.25
C PRO A 126 -20.84 13.26 -12.37
N ASP A 127 -21.98 13.92 -12.14
CA ASP A 127 -22.11 15.38 -12.19
C ASP A 127 -21.81 16.07 -10.85
N MET A 128 -21.58 15.29 -9.78
CA MET A 128 -21.21 15.81 -8.47
C MET A 128 -19.68 15.94 -8.34
N PRO A 129 -19.18 16.79 -7.43
CA PRO A 129 -17.77 16.81 -7.11
C PRO A 129 -17.27 15.42 -6.71
N PRO A 130 -16.03 15.04 -7.08
CA PRO A 130 -15.37 13.83 -6.61
C PRO A 130 -15.50 13.66 -5.09
N PRO A 131 -15.83 12.45 -4.60
CA PRO A 131 -16.17 12.29 -3.20
C PRO A 131 -14.95 12.42 -2.27
N GLY A 132 -13.76 12.08 -2.79
CA GLY A 132 -12.48 12.26 -2.13
C GLY A 132 -12.42 11.63 -0.74
N CYS A 133 -12.21 12.46 0.29
CA CYS A 133 -12.13 12.06 1.70
C CYS A 133 -13.47 11.60 2.30
N ASN A 134 -14.59 11.79 1.59
CA ASN A 134 -15.90 11.29 2.02
C ASN A 134 -16.13 9.83 1.61
N GLY A 135 -15.15 9.24 0.95
CA GLY A 135 -15.13 7.84 0.57
C GLY A 135 -15.65 7.54 -0.83
N GLY A 136 -15.25 6.40 -1.38
CA GLY A 136 -15.55 6.02 -2.75
C GLY A 136 -15.35 4.53 -3.00
N ASP A 137 -15.41 4.16 -4.27
CA ASP A 137 -15.31 2.77 -4.72
C ASP A 137 -14.05 2.61 -5.60
N PRO A 138 -13.16 1.62 -5.31
CA PRO A 138 -12.06 1.25 -6.21
C PRO A 138 -12.45 1.12 -7.69
N TRP A 139 -13.69 0.70 -7.97
CA TRP A 139 -14.21 0.49 -9.34
C TRP A 139 -14.26 1.79 -10.12
N SER A 140 -14.57 2.89 -9.43
CA SER A 140 -14.62 4.22 -10.02
C SER A 140 -13.23 4.65 -10.51
N ILE A 141 -12.17 4.31 -9.77
CA ILE A 141 -10.79 4.61 -10.15
C ILE A 141 -10.38 3.79 -11.36
N HIS A 142 -10.63 2.48 -11.35
CA HIS A 142 -10.33 1.61 -12.49
C HIS A 142 -11.06 2.07 -13.76
N HIS A 143 -12.36 2.36 -13.65
CA HIS A 143 -13.17 2.88 -14.75
C HIS A 143 -12.63 4.22 -15.26
N TYR A 144 -12.33 5.16 -14.35
CA TYR A 144 -11.75 6.45 -14.69
C TYR A 144 -10.42 6.28 -15.44
N MET A 145 -9.51 5.44 -14.93
CA MET A 145 -8.19 5.20 -15.50
C MET A 145 -8.21 4.53 -16.88
N SER A 146 -9.29 3.83 -17.23
CA SER A 146 -9.47 3.27 -18.58
C SER A 146 -9.67 4.37 -19.63
N LYS A 147 -10.20 5.53 -19.22
CA LYS A 147 -10.52 6.67 -20.09
C LYS A 147 -9.51 7.80 -19.95
N HIS A 148 -9.13 8.13 -18.72
CA HIS A 148 -8.32 9.29 -18.35
C HIS A 148 -7.06 8.84 -17.61
N PRO A 149 -5.88 9.38 -17.93
CA PRO A 149 -4.67 9.02 -17.19
C PRO A 149 -4.60 9.69 -15.81
N LEU A 150 -3.95 9.01 -14.85
CA LEU A 150 -3.46 9.66 -13.63
C LEU A 150 -1.96 9.96 -13.72
N PRO A 151 -1.49 11.07 -13.12
CA PRO A 151 -0.07 11.39 -13.06
C PRO A 151 0.67 10.64 -11.95
N ASP A 152 1.99 10.78 -11.94
CA ASP A 152 2.85 10.43 -10.81
C ASP A 152 2.63 11.38 -9.60
N GLU A 153 2.90 10.90 -8.38
CA GLU A 153 2.74 11.59 -7.10
C GLU A 153 3.46 12.93 -7.06
N SER A 154 4.58 13.08 -7.78
CA SER A 154 5.30 14.36 -7.90
C SER A 154 4.49 15.49 -8.53
N CYS A 155 3.45 15.19 -9.31
CA CYS A 155 2.57 16.19 -9.91
C CYS A 155 1.64 16.86 -8.90
N GLN A 156 1.14 16.06 -7.97
CA GLN A 156 0.16 16.44 -6.95
C GLN A 156 0.42 15.59 -5.72
N PRO A 157 1.31 16.03 -4.82
CA PRO A 157 1.56 15.34 -3.57
C PRO A 157 0.29 15.26 -2.71
N TYR A 158 0.13 14.18 -1.96
CA TYR A 158 -1.00 13.97 -1.06
C TYR A 158 -1.15 15.06 0.00
N GLU A 159 -2.34 15.66 0.08
CA GLU A 159 -2.68 16.73 1.03
C GLU A 159 -3.78 16.33 2.02
N ALA A 160 -4.33 15.12 1.89
CA ALA A 160 -5.44 14.60 2.71
C ALA A 160 -6.69 15.51 2.74
N LYS A 161 -7.01 16.15 1.62
CA LYS A 161 -8.21 17.00 1.51
C LYS A 161 -8.81 16.94 0.11
N ASN A 162 -10.09 17.25 0.02
CA ASN A 162 -10.77 17.39 -1.27
C ASN A 162 -10.23 18.62 -2.01
N GLY A 163 -9.78 18.44 -3.25
CA GLY A 163 -9.38 19.51 -4.15
C GLY A 163 -10.29 19.60 -5.38
N MET A 164 -9.88 20.40 -6.35
CA MET A 164 -10.64 20.63 -7.58
C MET A 164 -10.01 19.88 -8.76
N CYS A 165 -10.82 19.23 -9.60
CA CYS A 165 -10.35 18.67 -10.87
C CYS A 165 -10.19 19.74 -11.95
N ASN A 166 -9.19 20.61 -11.82
CA ASN A 166 -8.74 21.47 -12.90
C ASN A 166 -7.31 21.08 -13.33
N ALA A 167 -6.77 21.73 -14.36
CA ALA A 167 -5.45 21.39 -14.88
C ALA A 167 -4.35 21.49 -13.78
N GLU A 168 -4.46 22.48 -12.89
CA GLU A 168 -3.55 22.60 -11.75
C GLU A 168 -3.75 21.42 -10.79
N GLY A 169 -4.98 21.11 -10.39
CA GLY A 169 -5.32 20.00 -9.49
C GLY A 169 -5.04 18.61 -10.03
N GLN A 170 -4.69 18.47 -11.31
CA GLN A 170 -4.12 17.23 -11.88
C GLN A 170 -2.60 17.21 -11.76
N CYS A 171 -1.91 18.29 -12.14
CA CYS A 171 -0.48 18.41 -11.99
C CYS A 171 -0.07 19.88 -11.89
N ARG A 172 0.69 20.23 -10.85
CA ARG A 172 1.15 21.60 -10.65
C ARG A 172 2.60 21.70 -10.24
N ASN A 173 3.13 22.90 -10.46
CA ASN A 173 4.35 23.35 -9.82
C ASN A 173 4.06 24.73 -9.19
N CYS A 174 4.71 24.99 -8.07
CA CYS A 174 4.58 26.23 -7.31
C CYS A 174 5.94 26.92 -7.11
N PHE A 175 7.03 26.38 -7.71
CA PHE A 175 8.39 26.89 -7.60
C PHE A 175 8.68 27.99 -8.62
N HIS A 176 8.73 29.24 -8.17
CA HIS A 176 9.04 30.36 -9.07
C HIS A 176 10.55 30.60 -9.16
N PRO A 177 11.15 30.56 -10.37
CA PRO A 177 12.60 30.69 -10.57
C PRO A 177 13.16 32.10 -10.30
N MET A 178 12.34 33.07 -9.88
CA MET A 178 12.81 34.39 -9.42
C MET A 178 13.50 34.37 -8.04
N MET A 179 13.61 33.19 -7.41
CA MET A 179 14.35 32.93 -6.17
C MET A 179 15.88 32.89 -6.38
N VAL A 180 16.42 33.62 -7.35
CA VAL A 180 17.86 33.88 -7.38
C VAL A 180 18.10 34.95 -6.33
N ALA A 181 18.69 34.56 -5.19
CA ALA A 181 19.11 35.50 -4.17
C ALA A 181 19.91 36.64 -4.83
N ASP A 182 19.33 37.83 -4.87
CA ASP A 182 20.10 39.04 -5.15
C ASP A 182 21.06 39.22 -3.96
N PRO A 183 22.39 39.15 -4.17
CA PRO A 183 23.36 39.29 -3.09
C PRO A 183 23.31 40.66 -2.40
N THR A 184 22.58 41.63 -2.96
CA THR A 184 22.37 42.97 -2.39
C THR A 184 21.03 43.13 -1.65
N THR A 185 20.07 42.21 -1.83
CA THR A 185 18.81 42.18 -1.08
C THR A 185 18.61 40.82 -0.38
N PRO A 186 19.09 40.65 0.87
CA PRO A 186 19.02 39.38 1.61
C PRO A 186 17.60 38.96 2.03
N LYS A 187 16.57 39.68 1.62
CA LYS A 187 15.17 39.32 1.85
C LYS A 187 14.62 38.74 0.55
N VAL A 188 14.67 37.41 0.46
CA VAL A 188 13.82 36.68 -0.49
C VAL A 188 12.38 37.05 -0.13
N GLU A 189 11.75 37.88 -0.95
CA GLU A 189 10.34 38.17 -0.81
C GLU A 189 9.59 36.92 -1.28
N TYR A 190 9.04 36.16 -0.33
CA TYR A 190 8.25 34.95 -0.60
C TYR A 190 6.86 35.29 -1.20
N SER A 191 6.79 36.25 -2.11
CA SER A 191 5.59 36.53 -2.88
C SER A 191 5.46 35.47 -3.98
N SER A 192 5.07 34.25 -3.62
CA SER A 192 4.71 33.24 -4.62
C SER A 192 3.44 33.71 -5.34
N PRO A 193 3.44 33.94 -6.67
CA PRO A 193 2.25 34.33 -7.42
C PRO A 193 1.21 33.19 -7.58
N GLY A 194 1.34 32.10 -6.81
CA GLY A 194 0.47 30.92 -6.85
C GLY A 194 1.13 29.74 -7.56
N CYS A 195 0.38 28.67 -7.78
CA CYS A 195 0.85 27.52 -8.55
C CYS A 195 0.39 27.64 -10.01
N TRP A 196 0.97 26.84 -10.90
CA TRP A 196 0.51 26.74 -12.29
C TRP A 196 0.45 25.28 -12.74
N ALA A 197 -0.41 25.00 -13.71
CA ALA A 197 -0.57 23.67 -14.27
C ALA A 197 0.66 23.26 -15.09
N VAL A 198 1.08 22.01 -14.93
CA VAL A 198 2.23 21.44 -15.65
C VAL A 198 1.78 20.22 -16.47
N PRO A 199 2.19 20.09 -17.75
CA PRO A 199 1.93 18.88 -18.52
C PRO A 199 2.58 17.67 -17.83
N PHE A 200 1.87 16.56 -17.73
CA PHE A 200 2.34 15.38 -16.99
C PHE A 200 2.43 14.13 -17.85
N VAL A 201 3.15 13.13 -17.32
CA VAL A 201 3.15 11.77 -17.84
C VAL A 201 1.97 11.04 -17.23
N GLY A 202 1.09 10.53 -18.09
CA GLY A 202 -0.15 9.92 -17.68
C GLY A 202 -0.13 8.39 -17.75
N TYR A 203 -0.58 7.74 -16.69
CA TYR A 203 -0.69 6.28 -16.60
C TYR A 203 -2.16 5.87 -16.67
N LYS A 204 -2.45 4.85 -17.49
CA LYS A 204 -3.80 4.33 -17.73
C LYS A 204 -3.88 2.86 -17.38
N VAL A 205 -5.10 2.34 -17.32
CA VAL A 205 -5.37 0.90 -17.31
C VAL A 205 -5.97 0.47 -18.64
N SER A 206 -5.66 -0.75 -19.06
CA SER A 206 -6.18 -1.36 -20.29
C SER A 206 -7.41 -2.24 -20.03
N GLU A 207 -7.45 -2.86 -18.86
CA GLU A 207 -8.49 -3.79 -18.42
C GLU A 207 -8.76 -3.62 -16.93
N TYR A 208 -9.97 -3.95 -16.49
CA TYR A 208 -10.32 -4.03 -15.08
C TYR A 208 -11.54 -4.92 -14.86
N GLY A 209 -11.66 -5.47 -13.66
CA GLY A 209 -12.79 -6.29 -13.26
C GLY A 209 -12.80 -6.62 -11.77
N GLY A 210 -13.81 -7.41 -11.38
CA GLY A 210 -13.95 -7.92 -10.03
C GLY A 210 -13.38 -9.33 -9.90
N VAL A 211 -13.07 -9.73 -8.68
CA VAL A 211 -12.72 -11.09 -8.29
C VAL A 211 -13.23 -11.32 -6.87
N ALA A 212 -13.67 -12.54 -6.57
CA ALA A 212 -14.16 -12.91 -5.24
C ALA A 212 -13.91 -14.39 -5.00
N GLY A 213 -13.87 -14.77 -3.73
CA GLY A 213 -13.56 -16.12 -3.27
C GLY A 213 -12.06 -16.41 -3.28
N GLU A 214 -11.66 -17.19 -2.28
CA GLU A 214 -10.26 -17.49 -1.96
C GLU A 214 -9.42 -17.90 -3.17
N GLU A 215 -9.81 -18.95 -3.87
CA GLU A 215 -9.01 -19.51 -4.97
C GLU A 215 -8.89 -18.54 -6.16
N SER A 216 -9.99 -17.90 -6.56
CA SER A 216 -9.99 -16.93 -7.66
C SER A 216 -9.08 -15.73 -7.35
N MET A 217 -9.10 -15.26 -6.10
CA MET A 217 -8.20 -14.20 -5.63
C MET A 217 -6.74 -14.64 -5.68
N GLN A 218 -6.42 -15.84 -5.18
CA GLN A 218 -5.04 -16.38 -5.24
C GLN A 218 -4.54 -16.45 -6.69
N ARG A 219 -5.37 -16.93 -7.61
CA ARG A 219 -5.00 -17.05 -9.03
C ARG A 219 -4.81 -15.70 -9.70
N GLU A 220 -5.64 -14.72 -9.37
CA GLU A 220 -5.46 -13.34 -9.84
C GLU A 220 -4.14 -12.74 -9.34
N ILE A 221 -3.88 -12.86 -8.04
CA ILE A 221 -2.68 -12.35 -7.39
C ILE A 221 -1.42 -12.98 -7.98
N LEU A 222 -1.41 -14.31 -8.12
CA LEU A 222 -0.27 -15.06 -8.67
C LEU A 222 0.04 -14.67 -10.11
N SER A 223 -1.01 -14.54 -10.92
CA SER A 223 -0.87 -14.40 -12.37
C SER A 223 -0.60 -12.96 -12.80
N ARG A 224 -1.22 -11.99 -12.12
CA ARG A 224 -1.29 -10.60 -12.60
C ARG A 224 -0.91 -9.54 -11.57
N GLY A 225 -0.61 -9.92 -10.33
CA GLY A 225 -0.17 -8.98 -9.29
C GLY A 225 -1.23 -8.67 -8.23
N PRO A 226 -0.90 -7.84 -7.22
CA PRO A 226 -1.79 -7.51 -6.11
C PRO A 226 -3.17 -7.01 -6.52
N ILE A 227 -4.15 -7.16 -5.65
CA ILE A 227 -5.55 -6.73 -5.84
C ILE A 227 -5.99 -5.81 -4.71
N VAL A 228 -6.98 -4.97 -4.96
CA VAL A 228 -7.62 -4.17 -3.91
C VAL A 228 -8.90 -4.89 -3.45
N CYS A 229 -9.13 -4.96 -2.15
CA CYS A 229 -10.28 -5.62 -1.55
C CYS A 229 -10.89 -4.74 -0.47
N SER A 230 -12.22 -4.75 -0.41
CA SER A 230 -13.00 -4.10 0.63
C SER A 230 -13.01 -4.98 1.88
N VAL A 231 -12.94 -4.37 3.06
CA VAL A 231 -12.90 -5.05 4.36
C VAL A 231 -13.67 -4.28 5.42
N ALA A 232 -14.30 -4.99 6.35
CA ALA A 232 -14.83 -4.38 7.56
C ALA A 232 -13.68 -4.00 8.51
N ALA A 233 -13.49 -2.71 8.77
CA ALA A 233 -12.44 -2.20 9.65
C ALA A 233 -13.07 -1.49 10.86
N ASP A 234 -13.62 -2.28 11.78
CA ASP A 234 -14.22 -1.73 12.98
C ASP A 234 -13.17 -1.14 13.95
N ALA A 235 -13.64 -0.56 15.05
CA ALA A 235 -12.76 0.01 16.08
C ALA A 235 -11.85 -1.06 16.71
N THR A 236 -12.29 -2.31 16.79
CA THR A 236 -11.50 -3.44 17.31
C THR A 236 -10.31 -3.71 16.40
N PHE A 237 -10.54 -3.80 15.09
CA PHE A 237 -9.48 -3.96 14.10
C PHE A 237 -8.50 -2.79 14.12
N LEU A 238 -9.00 -1.56 14.18
CA LEU A 238 -8.17 -0.35 14.17
C LEU A 238 -7.29 -0.23 15.43
N LEU A 239 -7.89 -0.35 16.63
CA LEU A 239 -7.26 0.02 17.90
C LEU A 239 -6.67 -1.17 18.66
N ASP A 240 -7.22 -2.36 18.45
CA ASP A 240 -6.89 -3.57 19.22
C ASP A 240 -6.30 -4.69 18.34
N TYR A 241 -5.84 -4.38 17.13
CA TYR A 241 -5.20 -5.32 16.18
C TYR A 241 -4.28 -6.35 16.87
N GLU A 242 -3.33 -5.88 17.66
CA GLU A 242 -2.31 -6.74 18.30
C GLU A 242 -2.88 -7.70 19.34
N LYS A 243 -4.03 -7.38 19.95
CA LYS A 243 -4.68 -8.21 20.98
C LYS A 243 -5.43 -9.40 20.39
N HIS A 244 -5.73 -9.36 19.10
CA HIS A 244 -6.50 -10.37 18.37
C HIS A 244 -5.61 -11.23 17.46
N LEU A 245 -4.29 -11.22 17.67
CA LEU A 245 -3.36 -12.04 16.91
C LEU A 245 -3.30 -13.47 17.45
N VAL A 246 -3.60 -14.43 16.57
CA VAL A 246 -3.34 -15.86 16.77
C VAL A 246 -2.22 -16.24 15.81
N ASP A 247 -1.04 -16.56 16.34
CA ASP A 247 0.15 -16.89 15.55
C ASP A 247 0.52 -15.80 14.50
N GLY A 248 0.36 -14.54 14.90
CA GLY A 248 0.60 -13.37 14.04
C GLY A 248 -0.48 -13.14 12.97
N VAL A 249 -1.57 -13.90 12.96
CA VAL A 249 -2.73 -13.72 12.08
C VAL A 249 -3.86 -13.07 12.87
N TYR A 250 -4.44 -11.99 12.34
CA TYR A 250 -5.60 -11.36 12.97
C TYR A 250 -6.83 -12.26 12.81
N VAL A 251 -7.42 -12.60 13.96
CA VAL A 251 -8.64 -13.40 14.06
C VAL A 251 -9.59 -12.71 15.01
N ASP A 252 -10.68 -12.20 14.46
CA ASP A 252 -11.83 -11.74 15.23
C ASP A 252 -12.86 -12.88 15.35
N GLU A 253 -12.92 -13.51 16.52
CA GLU A 253 -13.83 -14.64 16.77
C GLU A 253 -15.31 -14.31 16.52
N THR A 254 -15.71 -13.04 16.52
CA THR A 254 -17.09 -12.63 16.23
C THR A 254 -17.48 -12.85 14.75
N TYR A 255 -16.48 -12.77 13.85
CA TYR A 255 -16.62 -13.09 12.42
C TYR A 255 -16.44 -14.58 12.12
N LEU A 256 -16.08 -15.41 13.12
CA LEU A 256 -16.06 -16.85 12.96
C LEU A 256 -17.46 -17.43 13.15
N PRO A 257 -17.91 -18.34 12.28
CA PRO A 257 -19.27 -18.85 12.40
C PRO A 257 -19.51 -19.70 13.65
N ALA A 258 -20.54 -19.37 14.42
CA ALA A 258 -21.29 -20.39 15.16
C ALA A 258 -22.27 -21.11 14.21
N GLY A 259 -21.74 -21.90 13.26
CA GLY A 259 -22.56 -22.76 12.38
C GLY A 259 -22.84 -22.29 10.94
N GLY A 260 -21.92 -21.56 10.30
CA GLY A 260 -21.91 -21.38 8.84
C GLY A 260 -22.15 -19.97 8.26
N GLY A 261 -22.17 -18.91 9.08
CA GLY A 261 -22.02 -17.51 8.67
C GLY A 261 -21.54 -16.64 9.85
N PRO A 262 -21.00 -15.43 9.63
CA PRO A 262 -20.52 -14.59 10.71
C PRO A 262 -21.72 -14.20 11.60
N SER A 263 -21.68 -14.57 12.87
CA SER A 263 -22.85 -14.41 13.74
C SER A 263 -23.04 -12.94 14.09
N GLY A 264 -24.07 -12.30 13.53
CA GLY A 264 -24.44 -10.92 13.87
C GLY A 264 -23.72 -9.83 13.07
N HIS A 265 -22.92 -10.22 12.06
CA HIS A 265 -22.24 -9.29 11.15
C HIS A 265 -22.95 -9.20 9.81
N ASP A 266 -22.81 -8.06 9.15
CA ASP A 266 -23.45 -7.76 7.88
C ASP A 266 -22.48 -7.01 6.95
N LYS A 267 -22.63 -7.19 5.63
CA LYS A 267 -21.77 -6.54 4.63
C LYS A 267 -21.79 -5.01 4.71
N SER A 268 -22.81 -4.42 5.32
CA SER A 268 -22.85 -2.98 5.62
C SER A 268 -21.75 -2.51 6.59
N GLU A 269 -21.05 -3.43 7.25
CA GLU A 269 -19.87 -3.14 8.08
C GLU A 269 -18.59 -2.93 7.26
N ILE A 270 -18.59 -3.26 5.96
CA ILE A 270 -17.47 -2.98 5.06
C ILE A 270 -17.33 -1.47 4.89
N ASP A 271 -16.22 -0.93 5.35
CA ASP A 271 -15.99 0.52 5.38
C ASP A 271 -14.57 0.93 5.01
N HIS A 272 -13.71 -0.02 4.66
CA HIS A 272 -12.29 0.20 4.33
C HIS A 272 -11.83 -0.59 3.10
N ASP A 273 -10.80 -0.10 2.41
CA ASP A 273 -10.18 -0.76 1.25
C ASP A 273 -8.68 -0.96 1.50
N VAL A 274 -8.19 -2.15 1.21
CA VAL A 274 -6.80 -2.57 1.43
C VAL A 274 -6.26 -3.31 0.22
N GLU A 275 -4.94 -3.44 0.11
CA GLU A 275 -4.31 -4.19 -0.96
C GLU A 275 -3.85 -5.58 -0.47
N ILE A 276 -4.24 -6.64 -1.16
CA ILE A 276 -3.76 -7.99 -0.93
C ILE A 276 -2.64 -8.32 -1.92
N THR A 277 -1.48 -8.71 -1.39
CA THR A 277 -0.26 -8.95 -2.17
C THR A 277 0.18 -10.42 -2.18
N GLY A 278 -0.45 -11.27 -1.37
CA GLY A 278 -0.03 -12.65 -1.21
C GLY A 278 -0.79 -13.36 -0.12
N TRP A 279 -0.36 -14.57 0.19
CA TRP A 279 -0.94 -15.43 1.21
C TRP A 279 0.11 -16.37 1.80
N GLY A 280 -0.21 -16.97 2.92
CA GLY A 280 0.63 -17.99 3.52
C GLY A 280 -0.11 -18.89 4.48
N VAL A 281 0.68 -19.68 5.20
CA VAL A 281 0.25 -20.52 6.30
C VAL A 281 1.21 -20.27 7.46
N SER A 282 0.68 -20.04 8.65
CA SER A 282 1.48 -19.78 9.85
C SER A 282 2.17 -21.05 10.37
N GLU A 283 3.02 -20.95 11.39
CA GLU A 283 3.72 -22.13 11.95
C GLU A 283 2.74 -23.17 12.54
N SER A 284 1.64 -22.70 13.12
CA SER A 284 0.56 -23.55 13.64
C SER A 284 -0.42 -24.07 12.57
N GLY A 285 -0.25 -23.70 11.30
CA GLY A 285 -1.10 -24.15 10.21
C GLY A 285 -2.27 -23.21 9.86
N LEU A 286 -2.33 -22.00 10.42
CA LEU A 286 -3.41 -21.04 10.14
C LEU A 286 -3.19 -20.37 8.76
N PRO A 287 -4.13 -20.48 7.81
CA PRO A 287 -4.03 -19.81 6.53
C PRO A 287 -4.27 -18.31 6.67
N TYR A 288 -3.50 -17.49 5.97
CA TYR A 288 -3.67 -16.04 6.00
C TYR A 288 -3.49 -15.38 4.63
N TRP A 289 -4.07 -14.18 4.49
CA TRP A 289 -3.75 -13.19 3.47
C TRP A 289 -2.65 -12.25 3.97
N THR A 290 -1.76 -11.81 3.08
CA THR A 290 -0.76 -10.75 3.34
C THR A 290 -1.27 -9.44 2.76
N ILE A 291 -1.52 -8.46 3.63
CA ILE A 291 -2.29 -7.27 3.27
C ILE A 291 -1.52 -6.00 3.64
N ARG A 292 -1.41 -5.08 2.68
CA ARG A 292 -0.91 -3.71 2.91
C ARG A 292 -2.05 -2.81 3.35
N ASN A 293 -1.84 -2.07 4.43
CA ASN A 293 -2.75 -1.02 4.87
C ASN A 293 -2.22 0.37 4.48
N SER A 294 -3.06 1.39 4.65
CA SER A 294 -2.80 2.79 4.30
C SER A 294 -2.78 3.72 5.52
N TRP A 295 -2.42 3.20 6.69
CA TRP A 295 -2.39 3.94 7.96
C TRP A 295 -0.99 4.28 8.46
N GLY A 296 0.02 4.15 7.60
CA GLY A 296 1.42 4.38 7.92
C GLY A 296 2.12 3.20 8.58
N THR A 297 3.45 3.21 8.53
CA THR A 297 4.30 2.09 8.96
C THR A 297 4.35 1.88 10.48
N TYR A 298 3.72 2.75 11.27
CA TYR A 298 3.64 2.59 12.72
C TYR A 298 2.51 1.66 13.16
N TRP A 299 1.55 1.38 12.28
CA TRP A 299 0.41 0.52 12.58
C TRP A 299 0.69 -0.92 12.14
N GLY A 300 0.24 -1.92 12.90
CA GLY A 300 0.38 -3.33 12.57
C GLY A 300 1.83 -3.80 12.36
N GLU A 301 2.03 -4.72 11.43
CA GLU A 301 3.35 -5.25 11.04
C GLU A 301 4.05 -4.29 10.06
N ARG A 302 4.47 -3.11 10.55
CA ARG A 302 5.10 -2.05 9.74
C ARG A 302 4.20 -1.47 8.63
N GLY A 303 2.92 -1.30 8.89
CA GLY A 303 1.91 -0.85 7.92
C GLY A 303 1.17 -1.99 7.22
N TRP A 304 1.49 -3.23 7.59
CA TRP A 304 0.92 -4.45 7.02
C TRP A 304 0.18 -5.25 8.08
N PHE A 305 -0.63 -6.21 7.63
CA PHE A 305 -1.24 -7.17 8.51
C PHE A 305 -1.48 -8.51 7.82
N LYS A 306 -1.66 -9.54 8.63
CA LYS A 306 -2.15 -10.84 8.20
C LYS A 306 -3.59 -11.02 8.68
N LEU A 307 -4.45 -11.50 7.80
CA LEU A 307 -5.88 -11.75 8.08
C LEU A 307 -6.21 -13.19 7.75
N LEU A 308 -7.07 -13.83 8.55
CA LEU A 308 -7.52 -15.20 8.32
C LEU A 308 -8.11 -15.36 6.91
N ARG A 309 -7.59 -16.35 6.16
CA ARG A 309 -7.99 -16.67 4.80
C ARG A 309 -8.88 -17.92 4.75
N GLY A 310 -9.81 -17.96 3.81
CA GLY A 310 -10.66 -19.11 3.49
C GLY A 310 -11.94 -19.19 4.30
N SER A 311 -12.17 -18.19 5.17
CA SER A 311 -13.41 -18.04 5.97
C SER A 311 -14.17 -16.76 5.63
N ASN A 312 -13.74 -16.01 4.59
CA ASN A 312 -14.24 -14.69 4.29
C ASN A 312 -14.23 -13.74 5.50
N HIS A 313 -13.13 -13.77 6.26
CA HIS A 313 -12.98 -13.03 7.51
C HIS A 313 -13.08 -11.52 7.25
N LEU A 314 -13.86 -10.77 8.05
CA LEU A 314 -14.16 -9.34 7.81
C LEU A 314 -14.68 -9.04 6.40
N PHE A 315 -15.33 -10.01 5.74
CA PHE A 315 -15.82 -9.94 4.36
C PHE A 315 -14.75 -9.68 3.28
N ILE A 316 -13.46 -9.89 3.59
CA ILE A 316 -12.32 -9.55 2.72
C ILE A 316 -12.34 -10.31 1.37
N GLU A 317 -13.06 -11.42 1.26
CA GLU A 317 -13.07 -12.29 0.07
C GLU A 317 -14.29 -12.06 -0.84
N GLU A 318 -15.11 -11.04 -0.57
CA GLU A 318 -16.35 -10.80 -1.31
C GLU A 318 -16.26 -9.74 -2.40
N ASP A 319 -15.58 -8.63 -2.13
CA ASP A 319 -15.50 -7.47 -3.02
C ASP A 319 -14.05 -7.08 -3.28
N CYS A 320 -13.40 -7.83 -4.17
CA CYS A 320 -12.07 -7.50 -4.65
C CYS A 320 -12.10 -7.09 -6.12
N GLN A 321 -11.12 -6.28 -6.49
CA GLN A 321 -11.01 -5.70 -7.81
C GLN A 321 -9.56 -5.68 -8.28
N TRP A 322 -9.41 -5.74 -9.59
CA TRP A 322 -8.12 -5.75 -10.26
C TRP A 322 -8.16 -4.89 -11.50
N ALA A 323 -7.00 -4.40 -11.91
CA ALA A 323 -6.80 -3.75 -13.20
C ALA A 323 -5.43 -4.06 -13.77
N VAL A 324 -5.30 -3.93 -15.09
CA VAL A 324 -4.05 -4.18 -15.82
C VAL A 324 -3.50 -2.83 -16.30
N PRO A 325 -2.33 -2.38 -15.80
CA PRO A 325 -1.69 -1.17 -16.28
C PRO A 325 -1.47 -1.22 -17.79
N ASP A 326 -1.77 -0.12 -18.50
CA ASP A 326 -1.46 -0.01 -19.92
C ASP A 326 0.04 0.15 -20.13
N THR A 327 0.67 -0.91 -20.62
CA THR A 327 2.12 -0.97 -20.86
C THR A 327 2.54 -0.44 -22.23
N SER A 328 1.59 -0.16 -23.13
CA SER A 328 1.87 0.18 -24.54
C SER A 328 2.68 1.48 -24.69
N ALA A 329 2.39 2.43 -23.82
CA ALA A 329 3.07 3.72 -23.71
C ALA A 329 3.92 3.84 -22.43
N LEU A 330 3.93 2.84 -21.53
CA LEU A 330 4.59 2.96 -20.21
C LEU A 330 6.09 3.25 -20.30
N GLU A 331 6.82 2.52 -21.14
CA GLU A 331 8.26 2.76 -21.31
C GLU A 331 8.52 4.10 -22.01
N GLU A 332 7.68 4.46 -23.00
CA GLU A 332 7.76 5.77 -23.63
C GLU A 332 7.49 6.87 -22.61
N ASN A 333 6.46 6.75 -21.79
CA ASN A 333 6.11 7.68 -20.73
C ASN A 333 7.25 7.94 -19.74
N ILE A 334 7.98 6.88 -19.36
CA ILE A 334 9.12 6.97 -18.44
C ILE A 334 10.36 7.56 -19.14
N GLN A 335 10.68 7.09 -20.35
CA GLN A 335 11.89 7.51 -21.09
C GLN A 335 11.73 8.85 -21.82
N ALA A 336 10.52 9.18 -22.26
CA ALA A 336 10.21 10.36 -23.07
C ALA A 336 10.39 11.65 -22.30
N ARG A 337 10.70 11.62 -21.00
CA ARG A 337 11.03 12.83 -20.24
C ARG A 337 12.31 12.71 -19.44
N ALA A 338 13.17 11.74 -19.77
CA ALA A 338 14.57 11.80 -19.38
C ALA A 338 15.17 13.06 -20.02
N VAL A 339 15.23 14.15 -19.24
CA VAL A 339 15.75 15.45 -19.67
C VAL A 339 17.27 15.42 -19.64
N GLY A 340 17.94 14.27 -19.58
CA GLY A 340 19.39 14.18 -19.38
C GLY A 340 19.83 12.89 -18.71
N ASP A 341 21.13 12.78 -18.47
CA ASP A 341 21.71 11.71 -17.65
C ASP A 341 22.70 12.30 -16.62
N TYR A 342 23.12 11.47 -15.66
CA TYR A 342 24.01 11.89 -14.57
C TYR A 342 25.37 12.42 -15.06
N VAL A 343 25.83 11.98 -16.23
CA VAL A 343 27.13 12.33 -16.80
C VAL A 343 27.02 13.62 -17.64
N THR A 344 25.93 13.76 -18.38
CA THR A 344 25.74 14.84 -19.36
C THR A 344 24.87 15.99 -18.85
N GLY A 345 24.26 15.84 -17.68
CA GLY A 345 23.35 16.83 -17.09
C GLY A 345 22.03 16.93 -17.85
N MET A 346 21.24 17.94 -17.51
CA MET A 346 19.93 18.16 -18.11
C MET A 346 20.09 18.64 -19.56
N GLN A 347 19.91 17.74 -20.54
CA GLN A 347 19.80 18.05 -21.96
C GLN A 347 18.45 18.69 -22.27
N VAL A 348 18.46 20.01 -22.48
CA VAL A 348 17.32 20.77 -22.98
C VAL A 348 16.83 20.14 -24.30
N LYS A 349 15.59 19.67 -24.31
CA LYS A 349 15.03 19.01 -25.49
C LYS A 349 14.88 19.97 -26.67
N PRO A 350 15.21 19.54 -27.90
CA PRO A 350 14.82 20.23 -29.13
C PRO A 350 13.29 20.26 -29.28
N THR A 351 12.78 21.36 -29.83
CA THR A 351 11.34 21.66 -29.99
C THR A 351 10.55 20.59 -30.76
N ASP A 352 9.46 20.16 -30.11
CA ASP A 352 8.28 19.32 -30.42
C ASP A 352 8.19 18.35 -31.61
N GLU A 353 8.77 18.55 -32.79
CA GLU A 353 8.51 17.64 -33.93
C GLU A 353 9.52 16.49 -34.05
N SER A 354 10.79 16.71 -33.71
CA SER A 354 11.83 15.67 -33.83
C SER A 354 11.82 14.68 -32.66
N ALA A 355 11.33 15.10 -31.49
CA ALA A 355 11.33 14.29 -30.28
C ALA A 355 10.35 13.12 -30.36
N ALA A 356 9.14 13.34 -30.87
CA ALA A 356 8.16 12.27 -31.06
C ALA A 356 8.67 11.19 -32.04
N ASP A 357 9.37 11.59 -33.11
CA ASP A 357 9.92 10.65 -34.08
C ASP A 357 11.15 9.90 -33.52
N LEU A 358 12.03 10.58 -32.77
CA LEU A 358 13.17 9.95 -32.10
C LEU A 358 12.71 8.96 -31.00
N LEU A 359 11.65 9.30 -30.27
CA LEU A 359 11.06 8.45 -29.23
C LEU A 359 10.36 7.24 -29.84
N ARG A 360 9.60 7.40 -30.93
CA ARG A 360 9.04 6.27 -31.69
C ARG A 360 10.14 5.33 -32.17
N ARG A 361 11.25 5.86 -32.69
CA ARG A 361 12.40 5.06 -33.14
C ARG A 361 13.09 4.32 -31.99
N ARG A 362 13.30 4.95 -30.84
CA ARG A 362 13.88 4.31 -29.65
C ARG A 362 12.95 3.27 -29.03
N ALA A 363 11.66 3.55 -28.93
CA ALA A 363 10.66 2.60 -28.44
C ALA A 363 10.51 1.41 -29.42
N ALA A 364 10.58 1.65 -30.72
CA ALA A 364 10.62 0.59 -31.73
C ALA A 364 11.90 -0.26 -31.61
N ALA A 365 13.06 0.37 -31.36
CA ALA A 365 14.31 -0.35 -31.13
C ALA A 365 14.29 -1.18 -29.83
N ALA A 366 13.71 -0.67 -28.74
CA ALA A 366 13.54 -1.42 -27.49
C ALA A 366 12.56 -2.60 -27.65
N ARG A 367 11.45 -2.40 -28.39
CA ARG A 367 10.51 -3.47 -28.76
C ARG A 367 11.19 -4.53 -29.64
N ALA A 368 12.00 -4.10 -30.63
CA ALA A 368 12.77 -5.00 -31.48
C ALA A 368 13.86 -5.76 -30.71
N ALA A 369 14.53 -5.12 -29.74
CA ALA A 369 15.49 -5.78 -28.86
C ALA A 369 14.81 -6.87 -28.02
N ARG A 370 13.63 -6.59 -27.44
CA ARG A 370 12.82 -7.62 -26.76
C ARG A 370 12.36 -8.74 -27.70
N ALA A 371 11.99 -8.42 -28.94
CA ALA A 371 11.61 -9.42 -29.94
C ALA A 371 12.80 -10.28 -30.41
N SER A 372 14.02 -9.72 -30.44
CA SER A 372 15.24 -10.46 -30.80
C SER A 372 15.74 -11.43 -29.72
N VAL A 373 15.30 -11.22 -28.47
CA VAL A 373 15.48 -12.19 -27.37
C VAL A 373 14.41 -13.30 -27.43
N ALA A 374 13.34 -13.11 -28.21
CA ALA A 374 12.26 -14.07 -28.40
C ALA A 374 12.49 -14.94 -29.66
N THR A 375 13.52 -15.76 -29.66
CA THR A 375 13.38 -17.10 -30.27
C THR A 375 12.70 -17.99 -29.22
N PRO A 376 11.50 -18.53 -29.48
CA PRO A 376 10.82 -19.38 -28.52
C PRO A 376 11.57 -20.71 -28.47
N ALA A 377 12.41 -20.89 -27.46
CA ALA A 377 12.54 -22.23 -26.90
C ALA A 377 11.13 -22.63 -26.43
N PRO A 378 10.69 -23.88 -26.66
CA PRO A 378 9.41 -24.33 -26.16
C PRO A 378 9.36 -24.00 -24.67
N LYS A 379 8.33 -23.25 -24.25
CA LYS A 379 8.11 -22.96 -22.84
C LYS A 379 7.90 -24.31 -22.17
N GLU A 380 8.95 -24.85 -21.56
CA GLU A 380 8.73 -25.69 -20.39
C GLU A 380 7.87 -24.84 -19.43
N PRO A 381 6.83 -25.42 -18.84
CA PRO A 381 6.16 -24.76 -17.72
C PRO A 381 7.23 -24.44 -16.68
N LEU A 382 7.05 -23.38 -15.89
CA LEU A 382 7.82 -23.18 -14.67
C LEU A 382 7.46 -24.34 -13.72
N LEU A 383 8.05 -25.51 -13.96
CA LEU A 383 7.76 -26.76 -13.29
C LEU A 383 8.55 -26.77 -11.98
N ALA A 384 7.80 -26.78 -10.89
CA ALA A 384 8.15 -27.37 -9.61
C ALA A 384 9.58 -27.13 -9.11
N ALA A 385 9.73 -26.23 -8.15
CA ALA A 385 10.77 -26.38 -7.13
C ALA A 385 10.63 -27.79 -6.51
N ARG A 386 11.52 -28.70 -6.90
CA ARG A 386 11.66 -30.00 -6.25
C ARG A 386 12.07 -29.75 -4.80
N VAL A 387 11.11 -29.83 -3.90
CA VAL A 387 11.37 -30.12 -2.49
C VAL A 387 12.06 -31.49 -2.44
N PRO A 388 13.25 -31.65 -1.85
CA PRO A 388 13.84 -32.97 -1.71
C PRO A 388 13.00 -33.74 -0.69
N ALA A 389 12.30 -34.77 -1.18
CA ALA A 389 11.70 -35.79 -0.34
C ALA A 389 12.82 -36.47 0.47
N ALA A 390 12.78 -36.35 1.79
CA ALA A 390 13.58 -37.18 2.68
C ALA A 390 13.13 -38.64 2.49
N ALA A 391 13.91 -39.41 1.74
CA ALA A 391 13.69 -40.83 1.59
C ALA A 391 14.04 -41.54 2.92
N ALA A 392 13.00 -41.95 3.64
CA ALA A 392 13.10 -43.00 4.64
C ALA A 392 13.41 -44.32 3.92
N ALA A 393 14.68 -44.74 3.96
CA ALA A 393 15.08 -46.09 3.57
C ALA A 393 15.30 -46.90 4.84
N ALA A 394 14.34 -47.78 5.14
CA ALA A 394 14.55 -48.90 6.02
C ALA A 394 15.42 -49.95 5.28
N SER A 395 16.57 -50.32 5.85
CA SER A 395 17.22 -51.59 5.56
C SER A 395 17.75 -52.21 6.85
N THR A 396 17.36 -53.46 7.07
CA THR A 396 17.63 -54.29 8.24
C THR A 396 18.96 -55.06 8.13
N SER A 397 19.57 -55.30 9.32
CA SER A 397 20.68 -56.23 9.63
C SER A 397 22.09 -55.80 9.17
N SER A 398 23.21 -56.01 9.88
CA SER A 398 23.54 -56.89 11.01
C SER A 398 24.79 -56.37 11.76
N ARG A 399 24.71 -56.41 13.09
CA ARG A 399 25.73 -56.64 14.15
C ARG A 399 27.24 -56.34 13.95
N THR A 400 27.74 -55.72 15.04
CA THR A 400 29.00 -55.92 15.80
C THR A 400 30.22 -55.01 15.59
N ALA A 401 30.60 -54.41 16.73
CA ALA A 401 31.93 -54.01 17.22
C ALA A 401 32.49 -52.62 16.85
N GLY A 402 32.75 -51.80 17.88
CA GLY A 402 33.61 -50.62 17.80
C GLY A 402 33.29 -49.53 18.83
N ILE A 403 33.78 -49.68 20.06
CA ILE A 403 33.79 -48.68 21.13
C ILE A 403 35.00 -47.72 20.92
N PHE A 404 34.87 -46.46 21.36
CA PHE A 404 35.82 -45.32 21.37
C PHE A 404 35.88 -44.52 20.04
N THR A 405 35.49 -43.24 19.99
CA THR A 405 36.22 -42.12 20.63
C THR A 405 35.34 -40.86 20.82
N TYR A 406 35.66 -40.12 21.88
CA TYR A 406 35.01 -38.97 22.50
C TYR A 406 35.07 -37.63 21.71
N VAL A 407 34.00 -36.85 21.87
CA VAL A 407 33.95 -35.43 22.31
C VAL A 407 34.94 -34.43 21.68
N VAL A 408 34.51 -33.71 20.64
CA VAL A 408 34.82 -32.27 20.42
C VAL A 408 33.65 -31.68 19.62
N GLY A 409 32.86 -30.79 20.23
CA GLY A 409 31.72 -30.17 19.53
C GLY A 409 30.74 -29.40 20.42
N LEU A 410 31.03 -29.25 21.71
CA LEU A 410 30.19 -28.53 22.66
C LEU A 410 31.02 -27.62 23.58
N THR A 411 31.92 -26.81 23.00
CA THR A 411 32.68 -25.80 23.75
C THR A 411 32.86 -24.47 23.01
N LEU A 412 32.33 -24.31 21.79
CA LEU A 412 32.46 -23.06 21.02
C LEU A 412 31.22 -22.15 21.04
N VAL A 413 30.07 -22.62 21.54
CA VAL A 413 28.83 -21.82 21.55
C VAL A 413 28.63 -21.09 22.90
N THR A 414 29.28 -21.52 23.98
CA THR A 414 29.14 -20.89 25.30
C THR A 414 30.12 -19.73 25.58
N ALA A 415 31.21 -19.61 24.82
CA ALA A 415 32.19 -18.54 25.01
C ALA A 415 31.77 -17.20 24.36
N ALA A 416 31.02 -17.24 23.26
CA ALA A 416 30.59 -16.03 22.54
C ALA A 416 29.47 -15.26 23.28
N ALA A 417 28.58 -15.97 23.98
CA ALA A 417 27.49 -15.35 24.75
C ALA A 417 27.99 -14.64 26.03
N ALA A 418 29.05 -15.16 26.67
CA ALA A 418 29.62 -14.56 27.88
C ALA A 418 30.41 -13.27 27.60
N ALA A 419 31.06 -13.17 26.44
CA ALA A 419 31.82 -11.98 26.04
C ALA A 419 30.92 -10.77 25.70
N PHE A 420 29.74 -11.02 25.13
CA PHE A 420 28.79 -9.95 24.76
C PHE A 420 28.06 -9.36 25.99
N GLY A 421 27.73 -10.19 26.99
CA GLY A 421 27.10 -9.74 28.23
C GLY A 421 28.01 -8.85 29.10
N ALA A 422 29.31 -9.15 29.15
CA ALA A 422 30.28 -8.39 29.93
C ALA A 422 30.62 -7.01 29.32
N GLU A 423 30.52 -6.87 27.99
CA GLU A 423 30.74 -5.60 27.30
C GLU A 423 29.54 -4.64 27.46
N TRP A 424 28.31 -5.18 27.47
CA TRP A 424 27.09 -4.40 27.66
C TRP A 424 26.95 -3.85 29.09
N ALA A 425 27.29 -4.66 30.11
CA ALA A 425 27.29 -4.21 31.51
C ALA A 425 28.32 -3.09 31.79
N ARG A 426 29.50 -3.15 31.15
CA ARG A 426 30.56 -2.12 31.27
C ARG A 426 30.24 -0.82 30.53
N ARG A 427 29.32 -0.83 29.56
CA ARG A 427 28.81 0.39 28.89
C ARG A 427 27.71 1.07 29.68
N ARG A 428 26.90 0.30 30.41
CA ARG A 428 25.83 0.85 31.28
C ARG A 428 26.39 1.56 32.51
N GLN A 429 27.42 1.01 33.16
CA GLN A 429 28.11 1.67 34.29
C GLN A 429 28.82 2.97 33.89
N ARG A 430 29.38 3.06 32.67
CA ARG A 430 30.00 4.31 32.17
C ARG A 430 28.97 5.39 31.84
N GLY A 431 27.77 5.02 31.39
CA GLY A 431 26.69 5.97 31.11
C GLY A 431 26.05 6.58 32.37
N GLU A 432 26.08 5.87 33.51
CA GLU A 432 25.56 6.37 34.79
C GLU A 432 26.57 7.27 35.54
N GLU A 433 27.87 7.15 35.25
CA GLU A 433 28.91 7.98 35.87
C GLU A 433 29.03 9.38 35.23
N GLU A 434 28.64 9.54 33.96
CA GLU A 434 28.59 10.84 33.27
C GLU A 434 27.31 11.65 33.56
N ALA A 435 26.20 11.00 33.98
CA ALA A 435 24.95 11.68 34.32
C ALA A 435 24.90 12.26 35.76
N GLY A 436 25.92 11.97 36.58
CA GLY A 436 25.98 12.35 38.00
C GLY A 436 26.69 13.67 38.31
N LYS A 437 27.15 14.43 37.31
CA LYS A 437 27.82 15.72 37.49
C LYS A 437 27.29 16.78 36.53
N GLU A 438 26.11 17.31 36.79
CA GLU A 438 25.80 18.72 36.53
C GLU A 438 24.51 19.10 37.26
N GLY A 439 24.67 19.83 38.35
CA GLY A 439 23.59 20.44 39.10
C GLY A 439 23.64 21.96 38.96
N SER A 440 22.44 22.54 38.78
CA SER A 440 22.03 23.93 39.05
C SER A 440 22.51 25.06 38.14
N GLY A 441 21.55 25.75 37.51
CA GLY A 441 21.57 27.21 37.37
C GLY A 441 21.35 27.78 35.96
N GLY A 442 20.21 28.47 35.76
CA GLY A 442 20.16 29.78 35.09
C GLY A 442 19.88 29.83 33.59
N ASP A 443 18.90 30.66 33.23
CA ASP A 443 18.57 31.15 31.89
C ASP A 443 19.78 31.67 31.08
N ALA A 444 19.87 31.33 29.79
CA ALA A 444 20.25 32.26 28.72
C ALA A 444 20.13 31.63 27.31
N VAL A 445 19.72 32.50 26.38
CA VAL A 445 19.59 32.32 24.93
C VAL A 445 20.97 32.43 24.24
N LEU A 446 21.25 31.61 23.22
CA LEU A 446 21.75 31.98 21.87
C LEU A 446 22.47 30.83 21.11
N GLU A 447 22.11 30.74 19.82
CA GLU A 447 22.91 30.44 18.62
C GLU A 447 23.41 29.01 18.25
N SER A 448 22.81 28.55 17.14
CA SER A 448 23.38 27.90 15.95
C SER A 448 24.68 27.09 16.03
N VAL A 449 24.59 25.81 15.66
CA VAL A 449 25.69 25.10 14.96
C VAL A 449 25.10 24.15 13.90
N ALA A 450 25.62 24.27 12.67
CA ALA A 450 25.31 23.50 11.48
C ALA A 450 26.05 22.13 11.45
N PRO A 451 25.76 21.22 10.48
CA PRO A 451 25.93 19.78 10.65
C PRO A 451 27.31 19.24 10.24
N TYR A 452 27.73 18.16 10.91
CA TYR A 452 28.91 17.38 10.59
C TYR A 452 28.66 16.43 9.40
N THR A 453 29.57 16.45 8.44
CA THR A 453 29.71 15.49 7.33
C THR A 453 31.00 14.69 7.49
N ARG A 454 30.98 13.46 6.93
CA ARG A 454 32.06 12.49 6.65
C ARG A 454 32.62 11.69 7.84
N ALA A 455 32.99 10.42 7.67
CA ALA A 455 33.47 9.72 6.47
C ALA A 455 32.85 8.33 6.24
#